data_AF-A0A6J4TD48-F1
#
_entry.id   AF-A0A6J4TD48-F1
#
_cell.length_a   1.000
_cell.length_b   1.000
_cell.length_c   1.000
_cell.angle_alpha   90.00
_cell.angle_beta   90.00
_cell.angle_gamma   90.00
#
_symmetry.space_group_name_H-M   'P 1'
#
loop_
_entity.id
_entity.type
_entity.pdbx_description
1 polymer ?
#
loop_
_entity_poly.entity_id
_entity_poly.type
_entity_poly.pdbx_seq_one_letter_code
_entity_poly.pdbx_strand_id
1 'polypeptide(L)'
;AEQPTPLAPELPLLTRDFPALDMSNWFGLVGPAGMPTELVQQLGRAFTEALSDPATRPVLEARGLLPIPEVGADFAARIRRDRERWARVAAQGNIRAD
;
A
#
# COMPACT_ATOMS: atom_id res chain seq x y z
N ALA A 1 -6.70 -7.88 0.99
CA ALA A 1 -7.30 -7.02 -0.02
C ALA A 1 -8.76 -6.85 0.34
N GLU A 2 -9.26 -5.62 0.26
CA GLU A 2 -10.69 -5.31 0.40
C GLU A 2 -11.46 -5.54 -0.92
N GLN A 3 -10.75 -5.72 -2.04
CA GLN A 3 -11.32 -5.92 -3.38
C GLN A 3 -10.45 -6.84 -4.27
N PRO A 4 -11.05 -7.56 -5.24
CA PRO A 4 -10.30 -8.36 -6.23
C PRO A 4 -9.32 -7.53 -7.05
N THR A 5 -8.26 -8.17 -7.54
CA THR A 5 -7.33 -7.54 -8.48
C THR A 5 -7.97 -7.43 -9.87
N PRO A 6 -7.70 -6.35 -10.64
CA PRO A 6 -8.14 -6.24 -12.03
C PRO A 6 -7.68 -7.42 -12.91
N LEU A 7 -6.60 -8.12 -12.53
CA LEU A 7 -6.07 -9.26 -13.28
C LEU A 7 -6.86 -10.56 -13.10
N ALA A 8 -7.68 -10.67 -12.06
CA ALA A 8 -8.46 -11.86 -11.73
C ALA A 8 -9.74 -11.47 -10.93
N PRO A 9 -10.64 -10.66 -11.52
CA PRO A 9 -11.80 -10.10 -10.83
C PRO A 9 -12.83 -11.15 -10.40
N GLU A 10 -12.84 -12.31 -11.04
CA GLU A 10 -13.75 -13.42 -10.78
C GLU A 10 -13.34 -14.28 -9.56
N LEU A 11 -12.09 -14.16 -9.10
CA LEU A 11 -11.61 -14.97 -7.98
C LEU A 11 -12.13 -14.42 -6.65
N PRO A 12 -12.58 -15.32 -5.74
CA PRO A 12 -13.01 -14.90 -4.41
C PRO A 12 -11.82 -14.40 -3.58
N LEU A 13 -12.09 -13.47 -2.68
CA LEU A 13 -11.12 -13.01 -1.70
C LEU A 13 -11.01 -14.01 -0.55
N LEU A 14 -9.78 -14.41 -0.20
CA LEU A 14 -9.51 -15.22 1.00
C LEU A 14 -10.03 -14.54 2.28
N THR A 15 -10.04 -13.20 2.31
CA THR A 15 -10.52 -12.40 3.45
C THR A 15 -12.01 -12.53 3.69
N ARG A 16 -12.79 -13.07 2.74
CA ARG A 16 -14.22 -13.37 2.93
C ARG A 16 -14.44 -14.41 4.03
N ASP A 17 -13.67 -15.49 3.98
CA ASP A 17 -13.81 -16.62 4.90
C ASP A 17 -12.73 -16.57 6.01
N PHE A 18 -11.58 -15.95 5.72
CA PHE A 18 -10.44 -15.83 6.62
C PHE A 18 -9.94 -14.38 6.69
N PRO A 19 -10.60 -13.48 7.44
CA PRO A 19 -10.25 -12.06 7.49
C PRO A 19 -8.79 -11.77 7.86
N ALA A 20 -8.18 -12.64 8.67
CA ALA A 20 -6.78 -12.50 9.09
C ALA A 20 -5.76 -12.71 7.94
N LEU A 21 -6.17 -13.38 6.85
CA LEU A 21 -5.34 -13.67 5.68
C LEU A 21 -5.32 -12.55 4.64
N ASP A 22 -5.49 -11.30 5.08
CA ASP A 22 -5.17 -10.17 4.21
C ASP A 22 -3.67 -10.08 3.94
N MET A 23 -3.18 -10.66 2.85
CA MET A 23 -1.77 -10.62 2.46
C MET A 23 -1.49 -9.58 1.36
N SER A 24 -2.30 -8.52 1.27
CA SER A 24 -2.05 -7.48 0.28
C SER A 24 -0.72 -6.77 0.53
N ASN A 25 0.09 -6.68 -0.52
CA ASN A 25 1.27 -5.82 -0.54
C ASN A 25 0.90 -4.43 -1.09
N TRP A 26 1.77 -3.47 -0.83
CA TRP A 26 1.68 -2.13 -1.37
C TRP A 26 3.07 -1.60 -1.72
N PHE A 27 3.10 -0.60 -2.58
CA PHE A 27 4.29 0.17 -2.93
C PHE A 27 4.03 1.63 -2.59
N GLY A 28 5.09 2.37 -2.27
CA GLY A 28 5.00 3.79 -2.01
C GLY A 28 6.35 4.47 -1.99
N LEU A 29 6.33 5.79 -1.87
CA LEU A 29 7.51 6.64 -1.88
C LEU A 29 7.80 7.18 -0.49
N VAL A 30 9.06 7.13 -0.07
CA VAL A 30 9.52 7.69 1.20
C VAL A 30 10.70 8.63 0.93
N GLY A 31 10.71 9.76 1.63
CA GLY A 31 11.81 10.71 1.60
C GLY A 31 12.66 10.64 2.88
N PRO A 32 13.74 11.44 2.95
CA PRO A 32 14.56 11.55 4.15
C PRO A 32 13.76 11.94 5.41
N ALA A 33 14.24 11.51 6.58
CA ALA A 33 13.66 11.93 7.86
C ALA A 33 13.81 13.45 8.05
N GLY A 34 12.78 14.09 8.62
CA GLY A 34 12.82 15.53 8.92
C GLY A 34 12.59 16.46 7.73
N MET A 35 12.07 15.95 6.60
CA MET A 35 11.65 16.80 5.49
C MET A 35 10.65 17.89 5.97
N PRO A 36 10.76 19.13 5.45
CA PRO A 36 9.78 20.17 5.73
C PRO A 36 8.36 19.75 5.34
N THR A 37 7.38 20.08 6.18
CA THR A 37 5.96 19.71 5.98
C THR A 37 5.44 20.20 4.62
N GLU A 38 5.84 21.39 4.21
CA GLU A 38 5.43 22.01 2.94
C GLU A 38 5.89 21.19 1.75
N LEU A 39 7.12 20.65 1.81
CA LEU A 39 7.69 19.82 0.75
C LEU A 39 7.01 18.44 0.70
N VAL A 40 6.70 17.86 1.86
CA VAL A 40 5.92 16.61 1.94
C VAL A 40 4.53 16.81 1.31
N GLN A 41 3.87 17.92 1.60
CA GLN A 41 2.56 18.24 1.01
C GLN A 41 2.64 18.47 -0.50
N GLN A 42 3.67 19.18 -0.97
CA GLN A 42 3.87 19.41 -2.40
C GLN A 42 4.08 18.09 -3.17
N LEU A 43 4.93 17.20 -2.66
CA LEU A 43 5.16 15.88 -3.26
C LEU A 43 3.91 15.00 -3.16
N GLY A 44 3.18 15.06 -2.05
CA GLY A 44 1.92 14.34 -1.89
C GLY A 44 0.87 14.76 -2.92
N ARG A 45 0.73 16.06 -3.19
CA ARG A 45 -0.15 16.57 -4.26
C ARG A 45 0.27 16.04 -5.64
N ALA A 46 1.56 16.17 -5.99
CA ALA A 46 2.08 15.69 -7.26
C ALA A 46 1.90 14.17 -7.44
N PHE A 47 2.07 13.40 -6.36
CA PHE A 47 1.83 11.95 -6.38
C PHE A 47 0.36 11.61 -6.64
N THR A 48 -0.57 12.28 -5.95
CA THR A 48 -2.01 12.09 -6.16
C THR A 48 -2.45 12.49 -7.57
N GLU A 49 -1.89 13.58 -8.11
CA GLU A 49 -2.13 14.01 -9.50
C GLU A 49 -1.63 12.94 -10.49
N ALA A 50 -0.42 12.41 -10.30
CA ALA A 50 0.14 11.37 -11.15
C ALA A 50 -0.70 10.07 -11.13
N LEU A 51 -1.24 9.68 -9.97
CA LEU A 51 -2.15 8.54 -9.84
C LEU A 51 -3.52 8.77 -10.50
N SER A 52 -3.92 10.04 -10.66
CA SER A 52 -5.19 10.43 -11.29
C SER A 52 -5.06 10.65 -12.80
N ASP A 53 -3.84 10.66 -13.33
CA ASP A 53 -3.58 10.78 -14.76
C ASP A 53 -4.23 9.61 -15.53
N PRO A 54 -5.09 9.88 -16.53
CA PRO A 54 -5.72 8.85 -17.35
C PRO A 54 -4.75 7.90 -18.04
N ALA A 55 -3.51 8.32 -18.30
CA ALA A 55 -2.46 7.48 -18.87
C ALA A 55 -1.80 6.57 -17.83
N THR A 56 -1.80 6.93 -16.54
CA THR A 56 -1.15 6.15 -15.48
C THR A 56 -1.98 4.95 -15.05
N ARG A 57 -3.30 5.14 -14.87
CA ARG A 57 -4.17 4.08 -14.34
C ARG A 57 -4.12 2.77 -15.16
N PRO A 58 -4.24 2.78 -16.50
CA PRO A 58 -4.18 1.54 -17.29
C PRO A 58 -2.83 0.81 -17.15
N VAL A 59 -1.74 1.56 -17.01
CA VAL A 59 -0.38 1.03 -16.84
C VAL A 59 -0.25 0.30 -15.51
N LEU A 60 -0.85 0.83 -14.43
CA LEU A 60 -0.89 0.20 -13.12
C LEU A 60 -1.82 -1.03 -13.11
N GLU A 61 -3.03 -0.90 -13.64
CA GLU A 61 -4.02 -1.98 -13.69
C GLU A 61 -3.53 -3.18 -14.51
N ALA A 62 -2.82 -2.94 -15.62
CA ALA A 62 -2.15 -3.98 -16.41
C ALA A 62 -1.08 -4.77 -15.63
N ARG A 63 -0.61 -4.23 -14.50
CA ARG A 63 0.33 -4.89 -13.58
C ARG A 63 -0.35 -5.38 -12.30
N GLY A 64 -1.68 -5.34 -12.25
CA GLY A 64 -2.46 -5.72 -11.07
C GLY A 64 -2.35 -4.74 -9.90
N LEU A 65 -1.84 -3.53 -10.16
CA LEU A 65 -1.70 -2.48 -9.16
C LEU A 65 -2.93 -1.58 -9.16
N LEU A 66 -3.41 -1.25 -7.96
CA LEU A 66 -4.50 -0.31 -7.75
C LEU A 66 -3.92 0.99 -7.18
N PRO A 67 -4.27 2.16 -7.75
CA PRO A 67 -3.87 3.45 -7.18
C PRO A 67 -4.44 3.63 -5.76
N ILE A 68 -3.58 3.98 -4.80
CA ILE A 68 -3.97 4.32 -3.43
C ILE A 68 -3.47 5.75 -3.16
N PRO A 69 -4.35 6.77 -3.16
CA PRO A 69 -3.95 8.17 -2.97
C PRO A 69 -3.76 8.49 -1.47
N GLU A 70 -2.90 7.72 -0.80
CA GLU A 70 -2.57 7.89 0.61
C GLU A 70 -1.20 8.56 0.72
N VAL A 71 -1.12 9.72 1.39
CA VAL A 71 0.09 10.55 1.43
C VAL A 71 0.35 11.10 2.84
N GLY A 72 1.57 11.56 3.09
CA GLY A 72 1.91 12.26 4.33
C GLY A 72 1.62 11.44 5.61
N ALA A 73 0.78 11.98 6.49
CA ALA A 73 0.47 11.38 7.78
C ALA A 73 -0.29 10.05 7.66
N ASP A 74 -1.19 9.93 6.68
CA ASP A 74 -1.97 8.71 6.46
C ASP A 74 -1.03 7.58 6.02
N PHE A 75 -0.18 7.85 5.02
CA PHE A 75 0.77 6.84 4.53
C PHE A 75 1.78 6.44 5.63
N ALA A 76 2.21 7.39 6.46
CA ALA A 76 3.02 7.09 7.62
C ALA A 76 2.28 6.20 8.64
N ALA A 77 0.96 6.35 8.79
CA ALA A 77 0.14 5.49 9.64
C ALA A 77 0.02 4.06 9.08
N ARG A 78 -0.13 3.90 7.75
CA ARG A 78 -0.06 2.58 7.11
C ARG A 78 1.26 1.88 7.37
N ILE A 79 2.39 2.58 7.17
CA ILE A 79 3.72 1.99 7.42
C ILE A 79 3.83 1.49 8.87
N ARG A 80 3.39 2.29 9.85
CA ARG A 80 3.42 1.90 11.27
C ARG A 80 2.54 0.67 11.54
N ARG A 81 1.28 0.70 11.11
CA ARG A 81 0.32 -0.40 11.30
C ARG A 81 0.83 -1.70 10.71
N ASP A 82 1.35 -1.67 9.49
CA ASP A 82 1.80 -2.87 8.81
C ASP A 82 3.10 -3.38 9.40
N ARG A 83 4.03 -2.49 9.79
CA ARG A 83 5.23 -2.87 10.54
C ARG A 83 4.89 -3.60 11.83
N GLU A 84 3.95 -3.08 12.61
CA GLU A 84 3.48 -3.73 13.84
C GLU A 84 2.82 -5.08 13.58
N ARG A 85 1.96 -5.17 12.55
CA ARG A 85 1.31 -6.42 12.15
C ARG A 85 2.34 -7.49 11.80
N TRP A 86 3.29 -7.16 10.92
CA TRP A 86 4.28 -8.14 10.45
C TRP A 86 5.30 -8.50 11.52
N ALA A 87 5.65 -7.59 12.43
CA ALA A 87 6.46 -7.91 13.60
C ALA A 87 5.79 -8.98 14.48
N ARG A 88 4.47 -8.88 14.71
CA ARG A 88 3.72 -9.90 15.45
C ARG A 88 3.71 -11.25 14.74
N VAL A 89 3.48 -11.26 13.43
CA VAL A 89 3.51 -12.49 12.62
C VAL A 89 4.89 -13.14 12.67
N ALA A 90 5.96 -12.37 12.50
CA ALA A 90 7.33 -12.89 12.56
C ALA A 90 7.65 -13.50 13.93
N ALA A 91 7.27 -12.83 15.01
CA ALA A 91 7.46 -13.33 16.37
C ALA A 91 6.70 -14.64 16.62
N GLN A 92 5.44 -14.73 16.21
CA GLN A 92 4.61 -15.94 16.36
C GLN A 92 5.15 -17.10 15.52
N GLY A 93 5.67 -16.83 14.33
CA GLY A 93 6.23 -17.83 13.43
C GLY A 93 7.69 -18.20 13.72
N ASN A 94 8.34 -17.59 14.73
CA ASN A 94 9.79 -17.69 14.94
C ASN A 94 10.60 -17.42 13.64
N ILE A 95 10.14 -16.47 12.84
CA ILE A 95 10.73 -16.09 11.56
C ILE A 95 11.90 -15.13 11.82
N ARG A 96 13.05 -15.40 11.21
CA ARG A 96 14.24 -14.54 11.29
C ARG A 96 14.73 -14.19 9.89
N ALA A 97 15.10 -12.93 9.72
CA ALA A 97 16.00 -12.56 8.64
C ALA A 97 17.42 -13.04 9.00
N ASP A 98 18.23 -13.27 7.99
CA ASP A 98 19.65 -13.62 8.09
C ASP A 98 20.50 -12.49 8.70
#